data_AF-A0A7C2NHQ7-F1
#
_entry.id   AF-A0A7C2NHQ7-F1
#
_cell.length_a   1.000
_cell.length_b   1.000
_cell.length_c   1.000
_cell.angle_alpha   90.00
_cell.angle_beta   90.00
_cell.angle_gamma   90.00
#
_symmetry.space_group_name_H-M   'P 1'
#
loop_
_entity.id
_entity.type
_entity.pdbx_description
1 polymer ?
#
loop_
_entity_poly.entity_id
_entity_poly.type
_entity_poly.pdbx_seq_one_letter_code
_entity_poly.pdbx_strand_id
1 'polypeptide(L)'
;MKKLTDEQIVESIIKGNQSDFALLVDRYKDRAYTLLRKILKNDMDAEEALQDSFMKAYNSLNTFRFESKFSTWFYRITYNT
;
A
#
# COMPACT_ATOMS: atom_id res chain seq x y z
N MET A 1 23.56 1.59 -1.00
CA MET A 1 22.55 2.61 -1.39
C MET A 1 21.61 2.82 -0.22
N LYS A 2 21.27 4.06 0.12
CA LYS A 2 20.37 4.38 1.25
C LYS A 2 18.94 3.98 0.84
N LYS A 3 18.29 3.11 1.62
CA LYS A 3 16.90 2.72 1.38
C LYS A 3 16.01 3.91 1.76
N LEU A 4 15.22 4.43 0.82
CA LEU A 4 14.28 5.53 1.10
C LEU A 4 13.30 5.11 2.21
N THR A 5 12.91 6.01 3.10
CA THR A 5 11.80 5.74 4.03
C THR A 5 10.48 5.73 3.27
N ASP A 6 9.42 5.20 3.88
CA ASP A 6 8.11 5.22 3.23
C ASP A 6 7.60 6.65 3.06
N GLU A 7 7.88 7.52 4.04
CA GLU A 7 7.52 8.94 3.98
C GLU A 7 8.21 9.62 2.79
N GLN A 8 9.50 9.37 2.58
CA GLN A 8 10.24 9.91 1.43
C GLN A 8 9.67 9.44 0.09
N ILE A 9 9.25 8.17 0.01
CA ILE A 9 8.61 7.64 -1.20
C ILE A 9 7.25 8.32 -1.42
N VAL A 10 6.42 8.41 -0.38
CA VAL A 10 5.11 9.03 -0.48
C VAL A 10 5.22 10.50 -0.87
N GLU A 11 6.15 11.26 -0.28
CA GLU A 11 6.41 12.63 -0.69
C GLU A 11 6.83 12.73 -2.17
N SER A 12 7.69 11.83 -2.64
CA SER A 12 8.13 11.78 -4.04
C SER A 12 6.95 11.58 -4.99
N ILE A 13 6.06 10.64 -4.65
CA ILE A 13 4.85 10.34 -5.44
C ILE A 13 3.90 11.54 -5.47
N ILE A 14 3.65 12.18 -4.31
CA ILE A 14 2.81 13.38 -4.21
C ILE A 14 3.39 14.53 -5.05
N LYS A 15 4.72 14.63 -5.16
CA LYS A 15 5.43 15.61 -5.99
C LYS A 15 5.43 15.28 -7.50
N GLY A 16 4.83 14.16 -7.91
CA GLY A 16 4.63 13.79 -9.31
C GLY A 16 5.40 12.56 -9.77
N ASN A 17 6.28 11.99 -8.95
CA ASN A 17 7.05 10.78 -9.30
C ASN A 17 6.21 9.52 -9.08
N GLN A 18 5.15 9.34 -9.88
CA GLN A 18 4.18 8.25 -9.71
C GLN A 18 4.82 6.85 -9.81
N SER A 19 5.93 6.70 -10.53
CA SER A 19 6.68 5.44 -10.64
C SER A 19 7.21 4.92 -9.29
N ASP A 20 7.43 5.81 -8.32
CA ASP A 20 7.95 5.43 -7.00
C ASP A 20 6.92 4.64 -6.18
N PHE A 21 5.64 4.62 -6.59
CA PHE A 21 4.62 3.77 -5.97
C PHE A 21 4.98 2.28 -6.05
N ALA A 22 5.70 1.84 -7.08
CA ALA A 22 6.18 0.47 -7.20
C ALA A 22 7.06 0.05 -6.00
N LEU A 23 7.79 1.00 -5.39
CA LEU A 23 8.58 0.74 -4.19
C LEU A 23 7.70 0.44 -2.97
N LEU A 24 6.51 1.03 -2.87
CA LEU A 24 5.54 0.72 -1.82
C LEU A 24 4.89 -0.64 -2.10
N VAL A 25 4.51 -0.92 -3.35
CA VAL A 25 3.96 -2.23 -3.74
C VAL A 25 4.93 -3.35 -3.36
N ASP A 26 6.21 -3.25 -3.75
CA ASP A 26 7.21 -4.27 -3.44
C ASP A 26 7.45 -4.44 -1.94
N ARG A 27 7.34 -3.38 -1.14
CA ARG A 27 7.52 -3.46 0.32
C ARG A 27 6.36 -4.16 1.03
N TYR A 28 5.15 -4.00 0.51
CA TYR A 28 3.93 -4.31 1.25
C TYR A 28 3.12 -5.47 0.69
N LYS A 29 3.31 -5.84 -0.58
CA LYS A 29 2.50 -6.87 -1.28
C LYS A 29 2.46 -8.20 -0.52
N ASP A 30 3.60 -8.74 -0.10
CA ASP A 30 3.65 -10.07 0.52
C ASP A 30 2.92 -10.11 1.87
N ARG A 31 3.09 -9.05 2.68
CA ARG A 31 2.46 -8.96 4.01
C ARG A 31 0.96 -8.71 3.91
N ALA A 32 0.53 -7.83 3.00
CA ALA A 32 -0.88 -7.57 2.76
C ALA A 32 -1.57 -8.79 2.14
N TYR A 33 -0.93 -9.47 1.19
CA TYR A 33 -1.43 -10.72 0.64
C TYR A 33 -1.59 -11.79 1.72
N THR A 34 -0.59 -11.96 2.59
CA THR A 34 -0.65 -12.91 3.70
C THR A 34 -1.82 -12.59 4.66
N LEU A 35 -2.08 -11.30 4.93
CA LEU A 35 -3.21 -10.87 5.73
C LEU A 35 -4.55 -11.22 5.04
N LEU A 36 -4.72 -10.83 3.79
CA LEU A 36 -5.94 -11.06 3.01
C LEU A 36 -6.22 -12.55 2.85
N ARG A 37 -5.21 -13.38 2.57
CA ARG A 37 -5.35 -14.83 2.52
C ARG A 37 -5.90 -15.43 3.82
N LYS A 38 -5.49 -14.91 4.98
CA LYS A 38 -6.00 -15.38 6.28
C LYS A 38 -7.46 -15.00 6.50
N ILE A 39 -7.89 -13.85 5.97
CA ILE A 39 -9.25 -13.32 6.12
C ILE A 39 -10.20 -14.02 5.14
N LEU A 40 -9.84 -14.03 3.86
CA LEU A 40 -10.71 -14.46 2.77
C LEU A 40 -10.66 -15.97 2.53
N LYS A 41 -9.55 -16.64 2.89
CA LYS A 41 -9.34 -18.09 2.73
C LYS A 41 -9.49 -18.59 1.28
N ASN A 42 -9.36 -17.69 0.31
CA ASN A 42 -9.35 -17.95 -1.12
C ASN A 42 -8.23 -17.14 -1.75
N ASP A 43 -7.41 -17.79 -2.58
CA ASP A 43 -6.21 -17.17 -3.16
C ASP A 43 -6.56 -16.15 -4.25
N MET A 44 -7.61 -16.41 -5.02
CA MET A 44 -8.10 -15.51 -6.07
C MET A 44 -8.70 -14.25 -5.46
N ASP A 45 -9.60 -14.41 -4.48
CA ASP A 45 -10.22 -13.28 -3.78
C ASP A 45 -9.17 -12.44 -3.05
N ALA A 46 -8.14 -13.08 -2.46
CA ALA A 46 -7.04 -12.38 -1.80
C ALA A 46 -6.15 -11.60 -2.78
N GLU A 47 -5.93 -12.10 -3.99
CA GLU A 47 -5.18 -11.40 -5.02
C GLU A 47 -5.97 -10.21 -5.58
N GLU A 48 -7.27 -10.38 -5.84
CA GLU A 48 -8.16 -9.31 -6.26
C GLU A 48 -8.23 -8.19 -5.22
N ALA A 49 -8.48 -8.55 -3.94
CA ALA A 49 -8.52 -7.58 -2.85
C ALA A 49 -7.18 -6.86 -2.65
N LEU A 50 -6.05 -7.54 -2.88
CA LEU A 50 -4.72 -6.92 -2.79
C LEU A 50 -4.55 -5.84 -3.87
N GLN A 51 -4.93 -6.16 -5.12
CA GLN A 51 -4.86 -5.22 -6.23
C GLN A 51 -5.76 -4.01 -5.96
N ASP A 52 -7.01 -4.23 -5.56
CA ASP A 52 -7.94 -3.15 -5.24
C ASP A 52 -7.45 -2.30 -4.06
N SER A 53 -6.85 -2.91 -3.04
CA SER A 53 -6.23 -2.19 -1.91
C SER A 53 -5.13 -1.24 -2.38
N PHE A 54 -4.25 -1.67 -3.27
CA PHE A 54 -3.20 -0.81 -3.82
C PHE A 54 -3.77 0.28 -4.73
N MET A 55 -4.81 -0.01 -5.53
CA MET A 55 -5.49 0.99 -6.35
C MET A 55 -6.15 2.08 -5.50
N LYS A 56 -6.88 1.68 -4.44
CA LYS A 56 -7.48 2.61 -3.45
C LYS A 56 -6.42 3.44 -2.75
N ALA A 57 -5.30 2.81 -2.35
CA ALA A 57 -4.18 3.49 -1.72
C ALA A 57 -3.53 4.51 -2.67
N TYR A 58 -3.27 4.14 -3.92
CA TYR A 58 -2.73 5.06 -4.93
C TYR A 58 -3.64 6.27 -5.13
N ASN A 59 -4.94 6.03 -5.34
CA ASN A 59 -5.92 7.10 -5.58
C ASN A 59 -6.10 8.04 -4.37
N SER A 60 -5.91 7.53 -3.16
CA SER A 60 -6.08 8.30 -1.92
C SER A 60 -4.76 8.81 -1.34
N LEU A 61 -3.63 8.59 -2.01
CA LEU A 61 -2.31 8.84 -1.43
C LEU A 61 -2.08 10.32 -1.09
N ASN A 62 -2.66 11.23 -1.87
CA ASN A 62 -2.64 12.67 -1.61
C ASN A 62 -3.37 13.08 -0.32
N THR A 63 -4.22 12.20 0.26
CA THR A 63 -4.90 12.43 1.53
C THR A 63 -4.11 11.94 2.74
N PHE A 64 -2.97 11.28 2.52
CA PHE A 64 -2.13 10.77 3.60
C PHE A 64 -1.42 11.92 4.34
N ARG A 65 -1.80 12.15 5.60
CA ARG A 65 -1.34 13.29 6.41
C ARG A 65 -0.05 13.05 7.20
N PHE A 66 0.61 11.90 7.05
CA PHE A 66 1.81 11.54 7.83
C PHE A 66 1.64 11.49 9.36
N GLU A 67 0.39 11.49 9.86
CA GLU A 67 0.06 11.36 11.29
C GLU A 67 0.23 9.92 11.82
N SER A 68 0.44 8.97 10.92
CA SER A 68 0.70 7.55 11.23
C SER A 68 1.70 6.99 10.22
N LYS A 69 2.28 5.82 10.51
CA LYS A 69 3.11 5.12 9.52
C LYS A 69 2.27 4.77 8.29
N PHE A 70 2.87 4.86 7.11
CA PHE A 70 2.22 4.43 5.86
C PHE A 70 1.65 3.02 5.99
N SER A 71 2.39 2.09 6.61
CA SER A 71 1.93 0.73 6.87
C SER A 71 0.57 0.66 7.58
N THR A 72 0.36 1.51 8.59
CA THR A 72 -0.88 1.54 9.38
C THR A 72 -2.04 2.06 8.55
N TRP A 73 -1.81 3.12 7.78
CA TRP A 73 -2.80 3.69 6.88
C TRP A 73 -3.16 2.72 5.75
N PHE A 74 -2.16 2.08 5.13
CA PHE A 74 -2.35 1.10 4.07
C PHE A 74 -3.11 -0.12 4.57
N TYR A 75 -2.73 -0.72 5.71
CA TYR A 75 -3.45 -1.88 6.23
C TYR A 75 -4.90 -1.58 6.61
N ARG A 76 -5.25 -0.35 6.97
CA ARG A 76 -6.65 0.05 7.15
C ARG A 76 -7.41 0.03 5.83
N ILE A 77 -6.81 0.48 4.73
CA ILE A 77 -7.40 0.37 3.39
C ILE A 77 -7.56 -1.10 3.01
N THR A 78 -6.50 -1.90 3.23
CA THR A 78 -6.51 -3.34 2.93
C THR A 78 -7.58 -4.10 3.69
N TYR A 79 -7.78 -3.79 4.97
CA TYR A 79 -8.80 -4.45 5.78
C TYR A 79 -10.24 -4.04 5.41
N ASN A 80 -10.41 -2.82 4.88
CA ASN A 80 -11.72 -2.30 4.48
C ASN A 80 -12.04 -2.53 2.99
N THR A 81 -11.16 -3.25 2.29
CA THR A 81 -11.35 -3.65 0.89
C THR A 81 -11.95 -5.02 0.85
#